data_AF-A0A268T9A7-F1
#
_entry.id   AF-A0A268T9A7-F1
#
_cell.length_a   1.000
_cell.length_b   1.000
_cell.length_c   1.000
_cell.angle_alpha   90.00
_cell.angle_beta   90.00
_cell.angle_gamma   90.00
#
_symmetry.space_group_name_H-M   'P 1'
#
loop_
_entity.id
_entity.type
_entity.pdbx_description
1 polymer ?
#
loop_
_entity_poly.entity_id
_entity_poly.type
_entity_poly.pdbx_seq_one_letter_code
_entity_poly.pdbx_strand_id
1 'polypeptide(L)'
;MDTKEKLQEQKDKGLTKILQSLRNANLTDKFQFEEKLKDLKNIYSGKYRHSYGYITSFLLSVPVDEINSIMNNLTVLHKYAVDENESESLQANLFKLSDHVNLEYYRLKDFLPYKNKIKEINEAVHQVKNLETEVKNTKKEYITILGIFAAIVVTFVGAFAFSTSVLTNIMQASPYRIVFIACLVGLFIVNILDGLYRFIKLLNGFSFKYWDKNNQALIFNIIVAVIMIVDFIAWMIIRSV
;
A
#
# COMPACT_ATOMS: atom_id res chain seq x y z
N MET A 1 1.49 -21.85 -29.01
CA MET A 1 1.34 -20.87 -30.10
C MET A 1 1.81 -21.48 -31.39
N ASP A 2 0.88 -21.61 -32.33
CA ASP A 2 1.10 -22.14 -33.67
C ASP A 2 2.05 -21.22 -34.47
N THR A 3 2.82 -21.77 -35.41
CA THR A 3 3.84 -21.02 -36.18
C THR A 3 3.23 -19.85 -36.96
N LYS A 4 1.95 -19.98 -37.38
CA LYS A 4 1.18 -18.91 -38.04
C LYS A 4 0.83 -17.77 -37.10
N GLU A 5 0.48 -18.07 -35.87
CA GLU A 5 0.11 -17.09 -34.84
C GLU A 5 1.31 -16.22 -34.45
N LYS A 6 2.50 -16.83 -34.31
CA LYS A 6 3.75 -16.10 -34.06
C LYS A 6 4.14 -15.17 -35.21
N LEU A 7 3.97 -15.60 -36.46
CA LEU A 7 4.28 -14.78 -37.63
C LEU A 7 3.34 -13.57 -37.73
N GLN A 8 2.06 -13.79 -37.46
CA GLN A 8 1.05 -12.73 -37.40
C GLN A 8 1.40 -11.70 -36.32
N GLU A 9 1.73 -12.16 -35.11
CA GLU A 9 2.13 -11.29 -34.00
C GLU A 9 3.38 -10.46 -34.32
N GLN A 10 4.36 -11.05 -35.01
CA GLN A 10 5.56 -10.32 -35.45
C GLN A 10 5.22 -9.21 -36.45
N LYS A 11 4.32 -9.48 -37.39
CA LYS A 11 3.86 -8.47 -38.35
C LYS A 11 3.05 -7.36 -37.67
N ASP A 12 2.21 -7.70 -36.70
CA ASP A 12 1.47 -6.72 -35.89
C ASP A 12 2.42 -5.80 -35.11
N LYS A 13 3.45 -6.36 -34.45
CA LYS A 13 4.51 -5.57 -33.80
C LYS A 13 5.32 -4.72 -34.78
N GLY A 14 5.58 -5.25 -35.99
CA GLY A 14 6.21 -4.50 -37.06
C GLY A 14 5.36 -3.30 -37.47
N LEU A 15 4.05 -3.50 -37.61
CA LEU A 15 3.12 -2.46 -38.03
C LEU A 15 3.03 -1.35 -36.97
N THR A 16 2.97 -1.70 -35.68
CA THR A 16 2.98 -0.69 -34.61
C THR A 16 4.25 0.14 -34.60
N LYS A 17 5.42 -0.42 -34.98
CA LYS A 17 6.66 0.35 -35.14
C LYS A 17 6.58 1.33 -36.32
N ILE A 18 5.97 0.93 -37.44
CA ILE A 18 5.74 1.85 -38.56
C ILE A 18 4.82 2.99 -38.11
N LEU A 19 3.69 2.69 -37.47
CA LEU A 19 2.76 3.69 -36.95
C LEU A 19 3.45 4.65 -35.97
N GLN A 20 4.33 4.13 -35.11
CA GLN A 20 5.15 4.95 -34.22
C GLN A 20 6.12 5.86 -34.99
N SER A 21 6.69 5.40 -36.11
CA SER A 21 7.52 6.24 -36.97
C SER A 21 6.72 7.33 -37.70
N LEU A 22 5.45 7.06 -38.01
CA LEU A 22 4.54 8.04 -38.62
C LEU A 22 4.09 9.11 -37.63
N ARG A 23 4.19 8.86 -36.33
CA ARG A 23 3.81 9.83 -35.28
C ARG A 23 4.54 11.16 -35.40
N ASN A 24 5.83 11.11 -35.69
CA ASN A 24 6.72 12.27 -35.76
C ASN A 24 7.19 12.56 -37.19
N ALA A 25 6.60 11.90 -38.20
CA ALA A 25 7.00 12.08 -39.57
C ALA A 25 6.46 13.40 -40.13
N ASN A 26 7.33 14.22 -40.69
CA ASN A 26 6.94 15.34 -41.54
C ASN A 26 7.13 14.90 -42.98
N LEU A 27 6.07 14.34 -43.59
CA LEU A 27 6.12 13.83 -44.96
C LEU A 27 6.03 15.00 -45.96
N THR A 28 7.19 15.54 -46.34
CA THR A 28 7.30 16.73 -47.19
C THR A 28 7.92 16.46 -48.56
N ASP A 29 8.72 15.40 -48.68
CA ASP A 29 9.44 15.08 -49.92
C ASP A 29 9.24 13.62 -50.37
N LYS A 30 9.49 13.39 -51.65
CA LYS A 30 9.26 12.11 -52.34
C LYS A 30 9.95 10.94 -51.63
N PHE A 31 11.19 11.15 -51.17
CA PHE A 31 12.01 10.12 -50.56
C PHE A 31 11.38 9.59 -49.26
N GLN A 32 10.87 10.49 -48.41
CA GLN A 32 10.21 10.11 -47.16
C GLN A 32 8.93 9.30 -47.41
N PHE A 33 8.14 9.67 -48.42
CA PHE A 33 6.95 8.89 -48.79
C PHE A 33 7.32 7.48 -49.27
N GLU A 34 8.30 7.38 -50.17
CA GLU A 34 8.76 6.09 -50.69
C GLU A 34 9.36 5.18 -49.61
N GLU A 35 10.11 5.75 -48.65
CA GLU A 35 10.64 5.01 -47.50
C GLU A 35 9.51 4.36 -46.67
N LYS A 36 8.49 5.15 -46.30
CA LYS A 36 7.36 4.65 -45.50
C LYS A 36 6.49 3.67 -46.26
N LEU A 37 6.28 3.90 -47.56
CA LEU A 37 5.55 2.95 -48.41
C LEU A 37 6.30 1.64 -48.55
N LYS A 38 7.62 1.65 -48.67
CA LYS A 38 8.44 0.44 -48.71
C LYS A 38 8.28 -0.39 -47.44
N ASP A 39 8.31 0.24 -46.27
CA ASP A 39 8.09 -0.45 -44.99
C ASP A 39 6.70 -1.11 -44.94
N LEU A 40 5.66 -0.38 -45.36
CA LEU A 40 4.28 -0.89 -45.39
C LEU A 40 4.13 -2.03 -46.41
N LYS A 41 4.75 -1.93 -47.58
CA LYS A 41 4.76 -2.97 -48.62
C LYS A 41 5.43 -4.26 -48.11
N ASN A 42 6.50 -4.13 -47.34
CA ASN A 42 7.16 -5.27 -46.71
C ASN A 42 6.25 -5.97 -45.69
N ILE A 43 5.53 -5.22 -44.84
CA ILE A 43 4.61 -5.81 -43.86
C ILE A 43 3.41 -6.49 -44.52
N TYR A 44 2.79 -5.80 -45.49
CA TYR A 44 1.63 -6.29 -46.24
C TYR A 44 1.99 -7.30 -47.33
N SER A 45 3.24 -7.78 -47.40
CA SER A 45 3.62 -8.90 -48.27
C SER A 45 2.84 -10.18 -47.88
N GLY A 46 2.09 -10.73 -48.83
CA GLY A 46 1.27 -11.94 -48.63
C GLY A 46 -0.08 -11.68 -47.93
N LYS A 47 -0.69 -12.73 -47.36
CA LYS A 47 -2.03 -12.69 -46.75
C LYS A 47 -1.97 -12.25 -45.27
N TYR A 48 -1.62 -10.99 -45.04
CA TYR A 48 -1.61 -10.40 -43.70
C TYR A 48 -2.86 -9.54 -43.47
N ARG A 49 -3.52 -9.73 -42.32
CA ARG A 49 -4.61 -8.88 -41.84
C ARG A 49 -4.16 -8.31 -40.50
N HIS A 50 -4.00 -7.00 -40.38
CA HIS A 50 -3.61 -6.38 -39.12
C HIS A 50 -4.64 -6.65 -38.00
N SER A 51 -4.15 -6.77 -36.77
CA SER A 51 -4.95 -7.02 -35.58
C SER A 51 -5.54 -5.72 -35.00
N TYR A 52 -6.85 -5.75 -34.79
CA TYR A 52 -7.60 -4.69 -34.09
C TYR A 52 -7.07 -4.48 -32.68
N GLY A 53 -6.86 -5.58 -31.93
CA GLY A 53 -6.34 -5.50 -30.57
C GLY A 53 -4.97 -4.84 -30.48
N TYR A 54 -4.06 -5.09 -31.43
CA TYR A 54 -2.74 -4.44 -31.44
C TYR A 54 -2.83 -2.95 -31.80
N ILE A 55 -3.67 -2.57 -32.76
CA ILE A 55 -3.89 -1.17 -33.11
C ILE A 55 -4.53 -0.42 -31.94
N THR A 56 -5.59 -0.94 -31.34
CA THR A 56 -6.23 -0.34 -30.15
C THR A 56 -5.23 -0.21 -29.00
N SER A 57 -4.44 -1.25 -28.71
CA SER A 57 -3.42 -1.22 -27.64
C SER A 57 -2.35 -0.16 -27.91
N PHE A 58 -1.90 -0.05 -29.16
CA PHE A 58 -0.98 0.99 -29.59
C PHE A 58 -1.58 2.38 -29.42
N LEU A 59 -2.79 2.64 -29.92
CA LEU A 59 -3.45 3.95 -29.78
C LEU A 59 -3.67 4.32 -28.31
N LEU A 60 -4.04 3.37 -27.46
CA LEU A 60 -4.15 3.58 -26.02
C LEU A 60 -2.82 3.94 -25.36
N SER A 61 -1.67 3.61 -25.95
CA SER A 61 -0.34 3.97 -25.43
C SER A 61 0.15 5.35 -25.89
N VAL A 62 -0.48 5.94 -26.91
CA VAL A 62 -0.03 7.20 -27.54
C VAL A 62 -0.84 8.38 -26.96
N PRO A 63 -0.21 9.56 -26.77
CA PRO A 63 -0.92 10.80 -26.44
C PRO A 63 -1.97 11.19 -27.48
N VAL A 64 -3.08 11.78 -27.04
CA VAL A 64 -4.27 12.06 -27.90
C VAL A 64 -3.93 12.99 -29.06
N ASP A 65 -3.15 14.02 -28.77
CA ASP A 65 -2.63 15.01 -29.70
C ASP A 65 -1.75 14.37 -30.79
N GLU A 66 -0.97 13.36 -30.43
CA GLU A 66 -0.09 12.64 -31.37
C GLU A 66 -0.85 11.65 -32.27
N ILE A 67 -2.03 11.15 -31.86
CA ILE A 67 -2.84 10.24 -32.70
C ILE A 67 -3.33 10.95 -33.97
N ASN A 68 -3.70 12.23 -33.87
CA ASN A 68 -4.13 13.03 -35.01
C ASN A 68 -3.02 13.14 -36.08
N SER A 69 -1.75 13.26 -35.67
CA SER A 69 -0.61 13.28 -36.57
C SER A 69 -0.47 11.96 -37.34
N ILE A 70 -0.67 10.83 -36.67
CA ILE A 70 -0.65 9.50 -37.29
C ILE A 70 -1.78 9.38 -38.33
N MET A 71 -3.00 9.80 -37.98
CA MET A 71 -4.15 9.76 -38.89
C MET A 71 -3.92 10.60 -40.15
N ASN A 72 -3.41 11.82 -39.97
CA ASN A 72 -3.07 12.71 -41.08
C ASN A 72 -1.99 12.08 -41.97
N ASN A 73 -0.91 11.58 -41.39
CA ASN A 73 0.18 10.97 -42.15
C ASN A 73 -0.25 9.71 -42.90
N LEU A 74 -1.12 8.88 -42.33
CA LEU A 74 -1.72 7.74 -43.04
C LEU A 74 -2.59 8.19 -44.21
N THR A 75 -3.35 9.27 -44.04
CA THR A 75 -4.21 9.83 -45.10
C THR A 75 -3.37 10.37 -46.26
N VAL A 76 -2.32 11.12 -45.97
CA VAL A 76 -1.42 11.66 -47.01
C VAL A 76 -0.62 10.54 -47.68
N LEU A 77 -0.16 9.52 -46.94
CA LEU A 77 0.47 8.34 -47.52
C LEU A 77 -0.44 7.58 -48.47
N HIS A 78 -1.70 7.37 -48.09
CA HIS A 78 -2.68 6.73 -48.95
C HIS A 78 -2.90 7.55 -50.24
N LYS A 79 -3.06 8.88 -50.11
CA LYS A 79 -3.21 9.76 -51.27
C LYS A 79 -2.00 9.69 -52.20
N TYR A 80 -0.79 9.78 -51.67
CA TYR A 80 0.44 9.68 -52.45
C TYR A 80 0.57 8.32 -53.17
N ALA A 81 0.18 7.22 -52.51
CA ALA A 81 0.19 5.89 -53.13
C ALA A 81 -0.80 5.77 -54.32
N VAL A 82 -1.92 6.49 -54.25
CA VAL A 82 -2.87 6.58 -55.37
C VAL A 82 -2.29 7.43 -56.50
N ASP A 83 -1.72 8.60 -56.18
CA ASP A 83 -1.17 9.54 -57.16
C ASP A 83 0.02 8.93 -57.94
N GLU A 84 0.88 8.13 -57.28
CA GLU A 84 2.01 7.43 -57.92
C GLU A 84 1.63 6.06 -58.52
N ASN A 85 0.34 5.70 -58.57
CA ASN A 85 -0.14 4.41 -59.10
C ASN A 85 0.54 3.17 -58.48
N GLU A 86 0.73 3.16 -57.15
CA GLU A 86 1.18 1.97 -56.42
C GLU A 86 0.17 0.81 -56.56
N SER A 87 0.55 -0.42 -56.21
CA SER A 87 -0.32 -1.58 -56.42
C SER A 87 -1.68 -1.43 -55.72
N GLU A 88 -2.76 -1.80 -56.41
CA GLU A 88 -4.14 -1.74 -55.85
C GLU A 88 -4.24 -2.44 -54.49
N SER A 89 -3.49 -3.52 -54.30
CA SER A 89 -3.42 -4.25 -53.03
C SER A 89 -2.83 -3.40 -51.89
N LEU A 90 -1.81 -2.59 -52.16
CA LEU A 90 -1.18 -1.72 -51.17
C LEU A 90 -2.10 -0.53 -50.85
N GLN A 91 -2.69 0.09 -51.88
CA GLN A 91 -3.68 1.16 -51.72
C GLN A 91 -4.86 0.69 -50.85
N ALA A 92 -5.43 -0.49 -51.14
CA ALA A 92 -6.53 -1.06 -50.37
C ALA A 92 -6.13 -1.38 -48.91
N ASN A 93 -4.91 -1.85 -48.66
CA ASN A 93 -4.42 -2.12 -47.31
C ASN A 93 -4.15 -0.84 -46.51
N LEU A 94 -3.61 0.20 -47.16
CA LEU A 94 -3.42 1.53 -46.58
C LEU A 94 -4.75 2.18 -46.22
N PHE A 95 -5.73 2.13 -47.12
CA PHE A 95 -7.09 2.61 -46.86
C PHE A 95 -7.69 1.91 -45.65
N LYS A 96 -7.63 0.57 -45.59
CA LYS A 96 -8.13 -0.20 -44.44
C LYS A 96 -7.43 0.16 -43.14
N LEU A 97 -6.11 0.36 -43.17
CA LEU A 97 -5.35 0.76 -41.97
C LEU A 97 -5.74 2.17 -41.51
N SER A 98 -5.83 3.13 -42.43
CA SER A 98 -6.23 4.51 -42.15
C SER A 98 -7.65 4.56 -41.60
N ASP A 99 -8.61 3.90 -42.25
CA ASP A 99 -10.00 3.81 -41.82
C ASP A 99 -10.12 3.19 -40.42
N HIS A 100 -9.38 2.12 -40.16
CA HIS A 100 -9.38 1.45 -38.87
C HIS A 100 -8.78 2.32 -37.76
N VAL A 101 -7.64 2.97 -37.99
CA VAL A 101 -7.05 3.90 -37.01
C VAL A 101 -8.00 5.06 -36.73
N ASN A 102 -8.65 5.61 -37.77
CA ASN A 102 -9.65 6.67 -37.62
C ASN A 102 -10.84 6.20 -36.77
N LEU A 103 -11.39 5.03 -37.08
CA LEU A 103 -12.52 4.44 -36.34
C LEU A 103 -12.18 4.23 -34.87
N GLU A 104 -11.02 3.64 -34.57
CA GLU A 104 -10.58 3.43 -33.18
C GLU A 104 -10.29 4.74 -32.46
N TYR A 105 -9.72 5.74 -33.14
CA TYR A 105 -9.61 7.08 -32.57
C TYR A 105 -10.97 7.64 -32.18
N TYR A 106 -11.97 7.60 -33.07
CA TYR A 106 -13.32 8.11 -32.76
C TYR A 106 -14.01 7.33 -31.64
N ARG A 107 -13.75 6.03 -31.49
CA ARG A 107 -14.24 5.21 -30.37
C ARG A 107 -13.57 5.60 -29.05
N LEU A 108 -12.28 5.92 -29.09
CA LEU A 108 -11.49 6.20 -27.90
C LEU A 108 -11.48 7.68 -27.51
N LYS A 109 -11.77 8.61 -28.42
CA LYS A 109 -11.61 10.06 -28.20
C LYS A 109 -12.33 10.56 -26.94
N ASP A 110 -13.48 9.99 -26.61
CA ASP A 110 -14.28 10.40 -25.46
C ASP A 110 -13.70 9.82 -24.16
N PHE A 111 -12.99 8.69 -24.24
CA PHE A 111 -12.33 8.03 -23.09
C PHE A 111 -10.92 8.55 -22.83
N LEU A 112 -10.20 8.95 -23.88
CA LEU A 112 -8.79 9.33 -23.80
C LEU A 112 -8.50 10.48 -22.81
N PRO A 113 -9.32 11.55 -22.69
CA PRO A 113 -9.13 12.59 -21.69
C PRO A 113 -9.21 12.08 -20.24
N TYR A 114 -10.02 11.04 -20.01
CA TYR A 114 -10.19 10.45 -18.68
C TYR A 114 -9.09 9.47 -18.31
N LYS A 115 -8.30 8.97 -19.27
CA LYS A 115 -7.22 8.01 -19.02
C LYS A 115 -6.22 8.52 -17.98
N ASN A 116 -5.74 9.76 -18.14
CA ASN A 116 -4.78 10.35 -17.21
C ASN A 116 -5.44 10.64 -15.86
N LYS A 117 -6.68 11.14 -15.87
CA LYS A 117 -7.45 11.40 -14.65
C LYS A 117 -7.72 10.13 -13.83
N ILE A 118 -8.01 9.01 -14.49
CA ILE A 118 -8.20 7.70 -13.84
C ILE A 118 -6.88 7.22 -13.20
N LYS A 119 -5.75 7.44 -13.86
CA LYS A 119 -4.43 7.12 -13.31
C LYS A 119 -4.15 7.95 -12.05
N GLU A 120 -4.37 9.26 -12.11
CA GLU A 120 -4.24 10.16 -10.96
C GLU A 120 -5.18 9.78 -9.80
N ILE A 121 -6.44 9.42 -10.10
CA ILE A 121 -7.39 8.94 -9.09
C ILE A 121 -6.88 7.66 -8.42
N ASN A 122 -6.38 6.70 -9.18
CA ASN A 122 -5.85 5.45 -8.61
C ASN A 122 -4.63 5.70 -7.71
N GLU A 123 -3.73 6.60 -8.11
CA GLU A 123 -2.59 7.01 -7.28
C GLU A 123 -3.05 7.69 -5.99
N ALA A 124 -4.03 8.61 -6.07
CA ALA A 124 -4.62 9.27 -4.92
C ALA A 124 -5.32 8.27 -3.96
N VAL A 125 -6.07 7.30 -4.49
CA VAL A 125 -6.69 6.23 -3.68
C VAL A 125 -5.64 5.40 -2.96
N HIS A 126 -4.52 5.08 -3.61
CA HIS A 126 -3.43 4.35 -2.97
C HIS A 126 -2.78 5.17 -1.85
N GLN A 127 -2.59 6.48 -2.05
CA GLN A 127 -2.07 7.38 -1.01
C GLN A 127 -3.02 7.48 0.18
N VAL A 128 -4.34 7.62 -0.05
CA VAL A 128 -5.36 7.65 1.00
C VAL A 128 -5.34 6.37 1.83
N LYS A 129 -5.20 5.21 1.18
CA LYS A 129 -5.11 3.91 1.88
C LYS A 129 -3.86 3.82 2.76
N ASN A 130 -2.72 4.30 2.26
CA ASN A 130 -1.48 4.35 3.05
C ASN A 130 -1.64 5.28 4.25
N LEU A 131 -2.20 6.48 4.05
CA LEU A 131 -2.50 7.42 5.13
C LEU A 131 -3.46 6.82 6.17
N GLU A 132 -4.48 6.07 5.75
CA GLU A 132 -5.39 5.38 6.69
C GLU A 132 -4.63 4.38 7.57
N THR A 133 -3.68 3.63 7.00
CA THR A 133 -2.85 2.69 7.77
C THR A 133 -1.91 3.42 8.74
N GLU A 134 -1.29 4.52 8.30
CA GLU A 134 -0.41 5.34 9.15
C GLU A 134 -1.19 5.95 10.31
N VAL A 135 -2.37 6.54 10.04
CA VAL A 135 -3.27 7.08 11.07
C VAL A 135 -3.69 6.01 12.07
N LYS A 136 -3.97 4.77 11.63
CA LYS A 136 -4.28 3.66 12.54
C LYS A 136 -3.08 3.32 13.44
N ASN A 137 -1.87 3.31 12.89
CA ASN A 137 -0.65 3.07 13.67
C ASN A 137 -0.39 4.20 14.67
N THR A 138 -0.47 5.47 14.25
CA THR A 138 -0.32 6.62 15.15
C THR A 138 -1.37 6.63 16.27
N LYS A 139 -2.63 6.27 15.97
CA LYS A 139 -3.67 6.11 17.00
C LYS A 139 -3.29 5.05 18.03
N LYS A 140 -2.75 3.92 17.58
CA LYS A 140 -2.29 2.85 18.46
C LYS A 140 -1.11 3.32 19.34
N GLU A 141 -0.14 4.00 18.77
CA GLU A 141 0.98 4.60 19.50
C GLU A 141 0.50 5.62 20.56
N TYR A 142 -0.47 6.46 20.20
CA TYR A 142 -1.06 7.43 21.13
C TYR A 142 -1.75 6.75 22.32
N ILE A 143 -2.57 5.71 22.08
CA ILE A 143 -3.21 4.93 23.15
C ILE A 143 -2.14 4.30 24.05
N THR A 144 -1.06 3.77 23.48
CA THR A 144 0.06 3.21 24.24
C THR A 144 0.76 4.25 25.11
N ILE A 145 1.09 5.42 24.55
CA ILE A 145 1.70 6.53 25.30
C ILE A 145 0.79 6.94 26.46
N LEU A 146 -0.50 7.11 26.20
CA LEU A 146 -1.49 7.46 27.23
C LEU A 146 -1.57 6.38 28.33
N GLY A 147 -1.54 5.10 27.96
CA GLY A 147 -1.51 3.99 28.91
C GLY A 147 -0.27 4.01 29.81
N ILE A 148 0.91 4.31 29.26
CA ILE A 148 2.15 4.47 30.02
C ILE A 148 2.04 5.66 30.99
N PHE A 149 1.55 6.81 30.53
CA PHE A 149 1.34 7.97 31.40
C PHE A 149 0.36 7.67 32.54
N ALA A 150 -0.76 7.01 32.25
CA ALA A 150 -1.72 6.61 33.27
C ALA A 150 -1.09 5.68 34.32
N ALA A 151 -0.30 4.69 33.89
CA ALA A 151 0.42 3.78 34.79
C ALA A 151 1.36 4.54 35.74
N ILE A 152 2.15 5.46 35.20
CA ILE A 152 3.09 6.29 35.96
C ILE A 152 2.34 7.14 36.99
N VAL A 153 1.29 7.85 36.57
CA VAL A 153 0.49 8.71 37.46
C VAL A 153 -0.17 7.90 38.57
N VAL A 154 -0.81 6.77 38.25
CA VAL A 154 -1.45 5.90 39.26
C VAL A 154 -0.43 5.38 40.27
N THR A 155 0.75 4.98 39.80
CA THR A 155 1.84 4.50 40.68
C THR A 155 2.28 5.60 41.65
N PHE A 156 2.53 6.81 41.14
CA PHE A 156 2.96 7.92 41.99
C PHE A 156 1.87 8.34 42.97
N VAL A 157 0.65 8.58 42.51
CA VAL A 157 -0.46 8.99 43.38
C VAL A 157 -0.73 7.93 44.45
N GLY A 158 -0.74 6.65 44.07
CA GLY A 158 -0.89 5.53 45.01
C GLY A 158 0.24 5.47 46.04
N ALA A 159 1.50 5.56 45.60
CA ALA A 159 2.67 5.53 46.47
C ALA A 159 2.71 6.74 47.44
N PHE A 160 2.39 7.94 46.97
CA PHE A 160 2.35 9.16 47.78
C PHE A 160 1.22 9.12 48.83
N ALA A 161 0.00 8.75 48.41
CA ALA A 161 -1.14 8.63 49.32
C ALA A 161 -0.90 7.55 50.39
N PHE A 162 -0.24 6.46 50.01
CA PHE A 162 0.13 5.40 50.92
C PHE A 162 1.23 5.83 51.90
N SER A 163 2.32 6.46 51.41
CA SER A 163 3.42 6.92 52.25
C SER A 163 2.96 7.92 53.31
N THR A 164 2.12 8.88 52.92
CA THR A 164 1.51 9.84 53.85
C THR A 164 0.63 9.14 54.89
N SER A 165 -0.22 8.20 54.47
CA SER A 165 -1.07 7.43 55.38
C SER A 165 -0.26 6.62 56.40
N VAL A 166 0.83 5.96 55.98
CA VAL A 166 1.72 5.23 56.90
C VAL A 166 2.39 6.18 57.89
N LEU A 167 2.94 7.30 57.41
CA LEU A 167 3.67 8.24 58.23
C LEU A 167 2.76 8.92 59.27
N THR A 168 1.52 9.22 58.92
CA THR A 168 0.53 9.80 59.85
C THR A 168 0.09 8.79 60.92
N ASN A 169 0.01 7.50 60.59
CA ASN A 169 -0.50 6.47 61.50
C ASN A 169 0.59 5.75 62.31
N ILE A 170 1.88 6.04 62.07
CA ILE A 170 3.02 5.35 62.70
C ILE A 170 3.08 5.49 64.23
N MET A 171 2.52 6.58 64.76
CA MET A 171 2.52 6.85 66.20
C MET A 171 1.35 6.20 66.95
N GLN A 172 0.26 5.85 66.24
CA GLN A 172 -0.98 5.36 66.86
C GLN A 172 -1.18 3.85 66.73
N ALA A 173 -0.68 3.25 65.64
CA ALA A 173 -0.83 1.83 65.38
C ALA A 173 0.42 1.05 65.78
N SER A 174 0.23 -0.17 66.30
CA SER A 174 1.34 -1.10 66.54
C SER A 174 2.10 -1.35 65.24
N PRO A 175 3.44 -1.42 65.25
CA PRO A 175 4.25 -1.57 64.04
C PRO A 175 3.81 -2.75 63.16
N TYR A 176 3.44 -3.88 63.76
CA TYR A 176 2.92 -5.09 63.07
C TYR A 176 1.65 -4.82 62.24
N ARG A 177 0.69 -4.03 62.76
CA ARG A 177 -0.55 -3.73 62.01
C ARG A 177 -0.29 -2.87 60.79
N ILE A 178 0.69 -1.95 60.88
CA ILE A 178 1.05 -1.06 59.78
C ILE A 178 1.76 -1.85 58.68
N VAL A 179 2.72 -2.71 59.05
CA VAL A 179 3.45 -3.56 58.11
C VAL A 179 2.49 -4.53 57.40
N PHE A 180 1.56 -5.15 58.13
CA PHE A 180 0.56 -6.03 57.53
C PHE A 180 -0.32 -5.33 56.48
N ILE A 181 -0.90 -4.16 56.82
CA ILE A 181 -1.74 -3.39 55.88
C ILE A 181 -0.90 -2.87 54.71
N ALA A 182 0.35 -2.46 54.96
CA ALA A 182 1.28 -2.04 53.93
C ALA A 182 1.56 -3.13 52.89
N CYS A 183 1.85 -4.34 53.35
CA CYS A 183 2.07 -5.50 52.48
C CYS A 183 0.82 -5.86 51.68
N LEU A 184 -0.36 -5.82 52.30
CA LEU A 184 -1.63 -6.11 51.63
C LEU A 184 -1.92 -5.10 50.51
N VAL A 185 -1.75 -3.81 50.77
CA VAL A 185 -1.94 -2.75 49.76
C VAL A 185 -0.88 -2.85 48.65
N GLY A 186 0.38 -3.10 49.00
CA GLY A 186 1.46 -3.31 48.03
C GLY A 186 1.17 -4.48 47.08
N LEU A 187 0.61 -5.57 47.60
CA LEU A 187 0.18 -6.71 46.80
C LEU A 187 -0.92 -6.32 45.79
N PHE A 188 -1.92 -5.54 46.20
CA PHE A 188 -2.95 -5.06 45.27
C PHE A 188 -2.38 -4.14 44.19
N ILE A 189 -1.52 -3.19 44.56
CA ILE A 189 -0.92 -2.23 43.62
C ILE A 189 -0.08 -2.97 42.56
N VAL A 190 0.80 -3.90 42.96
CA VAL A 190 1.66 -4.62 42.02
C VAL A 190 0.85 -5.50 41.06
N ASN A 191 -0.23 -6.13 41.51
CA ASN A 191 -1.11 -6.91 40.62
C ASN A 191 -1.87 -6.02 39.62
N ILE A 192 -2.31 -4.83 40.03
CA ILE A 192 -2.93 -3.85 39.12
C ILE A 192 -1.90 -3.38 38.08
N LEU A 193 -0.65 -3.12 38.49
CA LEU A 193 0.43 -2.72 37.57
C LEU A 193 0.79 -3.82 36.57
N ASP A 194 0.87 -5.09 37.01
CA ASP A 194 1.11 -6.22 36.10
C ASP A 194 -0.04 -6.37 35.08
N GLY A 195 -1.29 -6.22 35.52
CA GLY A 195 -2.46 -6.22 34.64
C GLY A 195 -2.40 -5.11 33.58
N LEU A 196 -2.04 -3.89 33.99
CA LEU A 196 -1.90 -2.74 33.08
C LEU A 196 -0.73 -2.92 32.10
N TYR A 197 0.39 -3.45 32.57
CA TYR A 197 1.54 -3.77 31.72
C TYR A 197 1.22 -4.83 30.66
N ARG A 198 0.51 -5.90 31.05
CA ARG A 198 0.01 -6.93 30.13
C ARG A 198 -0.97 -6.34 29.10
N PHE A 199 -1.84 -5.43 29.53
CA PHE A 199 -2.76 -4.72 28.64
C PHE A 199 -2.03 -3.84 27.61
N ILE A 200 -1.00 -3.09 28.03
CA ILE A 200 -0.18 -2.26 27.12
C ILE A 200 0.59 -3.15 26.12
N LYS A 201 1.14 -4.29 26.56
CA LYS A 201 1.79 -5.26 25.67
C LYS A 201 0.82 -5.80 24.61
N LEU A 202 -0.40 -6.13 25.03
CA LEU A 202 -1.46 -6.63 24.14
C LEU A 202 -1.81 -5.59 23.06
N LEU A 203 -1.99 -4.33 23.46
CA LEU A 203 -2.27 -3.24 22.54
C LEU A 203 -1.15 -3.03 21.52
N ASN A 204 0.11 -3.17 21.95
CA ASN A 204 1.27 -3.07 21.08
C ASN A 204 1.45 -4.23 20.10
N GLY A 205 0.60 -5.27 20.16
CA GLY A 205 0.62 -6.37 19.19
C GLY A 205 1.67 -7.44 19.50
N PHE A 206 2.23 -7.42 20.71
CA PHE A 206 3.04 -8.54 21.18
C PHE A 206 2.11 -9.72 21.45
N SER A 207 2.27 -10.80 20.68
CA SER A 207 1.49 -12.02 20.89
C SER A 207 1.87 -12.66 22.23
N PHE A 208 0.89 -13.16 22.98
CA PHE A 208 1.10 -13.96 24.22
C PHE A 208 1.92 -15.24 24.01
N LYS A 209 2.28 -15.57 22.76
CA LYS A 209 2.91 -16.85 22.39
C LYS A 209 4.37 -16.95 22.80
N TYR A 210 5.06 -15.82 23.02
CA TYR A 210 6.39 -15.79 23.60
C TYR A 210 6.33 -15.34 25.06
N TRP A 211 6.18 -16.36 25.91
CA TRP A 211 6.49 -16.36 27.34
C TRP A 211 5.45 -15.77 28.30
N ASP A 212 4.75 -16.67 28.99
CA ASP A 212 4.37 -16.48 30.38
C ASP A 212 4.81 -17.69 31.20
N LYS A 213 6.10 -18.06 31.08
CA LYS A 213 6.71 -19.07 31.95
C LYS A 213 7.42 -18.44 33.15
N ASN A 214 7.45 -17.12 33.24
CA ASN A 214 8.00 -16.41 34.39
C ASN A 214 6.94 -15.56 35.04
N ASN A 215 6.38 -16.22 36.02
CA ASN A 215 5.49 -15.77 37.05
C ASN A 215 6.17 -14.73 37.96
N GLN A 216 6.78 -13.66 37.42
CA GLN A 216 7.48 -12.64 38.22
C GLN A 216 6.55 -11.97 39.23
N ALA A 217 5.33 -11.62 38.80
CA ALA A 217 4.28 -11.11 39.69
C ALA A 217 3.86 -12.15 40.74
N LEU A 218 3.83 -13.43 40.36
CA LEU A 218 3.50 -14.54 41.25
C LEU A 218 4.61 -14.84 42.27
N ILE A 219 5.89 -14.76 41.87
CA ILE A 219 7.05 -14.86 42.79
C ILE A 219 7.03 -13.71 43.78
N PHE A 220 6.76 -12.49 43.30
CA PHE A 220 6.58 -11.32 44.16
C PHE A 220 5.43 -11.53 45.17
N ASN A 221 4.26 -11.99 44.69
CA ASN A 221 3.12 -12.28 45.56
C ASN A 221 3.46 -13.34 46.63
N ILE A 222 4.23 -14.38 46.29
CA ILE A 222 4.71 -15.39 47.24
C ILE A 222 5.63 -14.78 48.29
N ILE A 223 6.60 -13.95 47.89
CA ILE A 223 7.53 -13.27 48.81
C ILE A 223 6.76 -12.38 49.79
N VAL A 224 5.83 -11.56 49.29
CA VAL A 224 5.01 -10.68 50.13
C VAL A 224 4.13 -11.49 51.09
N ALA A 225 3.55 -12.61 50.62
CA ALA A 225 2.77 -13.50 51.47
C ALA A 225 3.61 -14.11 52.60
N VAL A 226 4.85 -14.51 52.34
CA VAL A 226 5.78 -15.01 53.37
C VAL A 226 6.08 -13.92 54.40
N ILE A 227 6.32 -12.68 53.96
CA ILE A 227 6.54 -11.54 54.87
C ILE A 227 5.32 -11.31 55.78
N MET A 228 4.10 -11.35 55.24
CA MET A 228 2.89 -11.23 56.04
C MET A 228 2.75 -12.36 57.08
N ILE A 229 3.13 -13.59 56.73
CA ILE A 229 3.10 -14.74 57.66
C ILE A 229 4.13 -14.54 58.79
N VAL A 230 5.34 -14.11 58.47
CA VAL A 230 6.39 -13.83 59.47
C VAL A 230 5.96 -12.70 60.41
N ASP A 231 5.40 -11.62 59.87
CA ASP A 231 4.90 -10.48 60.66
C ASP A 231 3.77 -10.92 61.62
N PHE A 232 2.86 -11.77 61.14
CA PHE A 232 1.80 -12.36 61.95
C PHE A 232 2.33 -13.28 63.07
N ILE A 233 3.34 -14.12 62.79
CA ILE A 233 3.99 -14.98 63.78
C ILE A 233 4.72 -14.13 64.83
N ALA A 234 5.45 -13.10 64.41
CA ALA A 234 6.16 -12.20 65.33
C ALA A 234 5.19 -11.47 66.27
N TRP A 235 4.06 -11.00 65.75
CA TRP A 235 2.99 -10.42 66.57
C TRP A 235 2.42 -11.41 67.60
N MET A 236 2.23 -12.68 67.20
CA MET A 236 1.70 -13.73 68.07
C MET A 236 2.67 -14.07 69.21
N ILE A 237 3.98 -14.15 68.94
CA ILE A 237 5.02 -14.44 69.94
C ILE A 237 5.08 -13.31 70.97
N ILE A 238 5.13 -12.06 70.53
CA ILE A 238 5.19 -10.89 71.43
C ILE A 238 3.94 -10.72 72.28
N ARG A 239 2.79 -11.19 71.80
CA ARG A 239 1.55 -11.20 72.60
C ARG A 239 1.51 -12.36 73.62
N SER A 240 2.30 -13.41 73.41
CA SER A 240 2.35 -14.60 74.28
C SER A 240 3.37 -14.50 75.43
N VAL A 241 4.27 -13.51 75.36
CA VAL A 241 5.25 -13.14 76.40
C VAL A 241 4.68 -11.98 77.21
#